data_AF-B1ZQG6-F1
#
_entry.id   AF-B1ZQG6-F1
#
_cell.length_a   1.000
_cell.length_b   1.000
_cell.length_c   1.000
_cell.angle_alpha   90.00
_cell.angle_beta   90.00
_cell.angle_gamma   90.00
#
_symmetry.space_group_name_H-M   'P 1'
#
loop_
_entity.id
_entity.type
_entity.pdbx_description
1 polymer ?
#
loop_
_entity_poly.entity_id
_entity_poly.type
_entity_poly.pdbx_seq_one_letter_code
_entity_poly.pdbx_strand_id
1 'polypeptide(L)'
;MRKNPRKLLNESLAWIRDNPRATTADVPQHFIELWSWSDQPEEKPSGWHLCVFGFGFMQHELMTSDRPPEEERGVSLHELLERFWQWQMKLGLAEVNQKTDVAIQALPLWAFPEGEQVVWSRRMQTTSEVT
;
A
#
# COMPACT_ATOMS: atom_id res chain seq x y z
N MET A 1 16.34 7.73 -18.64
CA MET A 1 15.90 9.09 -18.23
C MET A 1 15.50 8.99 -16.77
N ARG A 2 16.21 9.66 -15.84
CA ARG A 2 15.87 9.61 -14.41
C ARG A 2 14.53 10.31 -14.19
N LYS A 3 13.58 9.68 -13.51
CA LYS A 3 12.30 10.30 -13.16
C LYS A 3 12.53 11.32 -12.04
N ASN A 4 11.84 12.46 -12.09
CA ASN A 4 11.95 13.51 -11.07
C ASN A 4 11.30 13.02 -9.75
N PRO A 5 12.04 12.90 -8.62
CA PRO A 5 11.49 12.41 -7.36
C PRO A 5 10.28 13.18 -6.88
N ARG A 6 10.24 14.51 -7.06
CA ARG A 6 9.09 15.33 -6.67
C ARG A 6 7.84 14.99 -7.47
N LYS A 7 8.00 14.66 -8.76
CA LYS A 7 6.90 14.25 -9.63
C LYS A 7 6.32 12.91 -9.17
N LEU A 8 7.18 11.94 -8.90
CA LEU A 8 6.79 10.62 -8.38
C LEU A 8 6.07 10.72 -7.03
N LEU A 9 6.45 11.69 -6.18
CA LEU A 9 5.82 11.86 -4.88
C LEU A 9 4.43 12.41 -5.09
N ASN A 10 4.31 13.47 -5.89
CA ASN A 10 3.02 14.07 -6.22
C ASN A 10 2.05 13.06 -6.85
N GLU A 11 2.53 12.19 -7.74
CA GLU A 11 1.73 11.10 -8.33
C GLU A 11 1.24 10.12 -7.25
N SER A 12 2.13 9.72 -6.33
CA SER A 12 1.77 8.84 -5.22
C SER A 12 0.71 9.49 -4.32
N LEU A 13 0.93 10.74 -3.92
CA LEU A 13 0.00 11.48 -3.05
C LEU A 13 -1.34 11.74 -3.72
N ALA A 14 -1.35 12.00 -5.04
CA ALA A 14 -2.59 12.16 -5.80
C ALA A 14 -3.39 10.85 -5.82
N TRP A 15 -2.75 9.73 -6.17
CA TRP A 15 -3.43 8.44 -6.17
C TRP A 15 -4.00 8.08 -4.79
N ILE A 16 -3.26 8.35 -3.72
CA ILE A 16 -3.72 8.11 -2.34
C ILE A 16 -4.98 8.91 -2.01
N ARG A 17 -5.03 10.19 -2.40
CA ARG A 17 -6.22 11.04 -2.17
C ARG A 17 -7.44 10.52 -2.92
N ASP A 18 -7.24 10.03 -4.13
CA ASP A 18 -8.32 9.54 -4.99
C ASP A 18 -8.78 8.12 -4.58
N ASN A 19 -7.95 7.37 -3.84
CA ASN A 19 -8.21 5.97 -3.45
C ASN A 19 -8.03 5.73 -1.94
N PRO A 20 -8.76 6.45 -1.07
CA PRO A 20 -8.57 6.38 0.39
C PRO A 20 -9.00 5.05 1.00
N ARG A 21 -9.83 4.28 0.29
CA ARG A 21 -10.32 2.95 0.67
C ARG A 21 -9.72 1.83 -0.18
N ALA A 22 -8.59 2.10 -0.84
CA ALA A 22 -7.91 1.12 -1.67
C ALA A 22 -7.61 -0.17 -0.90
N THR A 23 -7.60 -1.27 -1.63
CA THR A 23 -7.09 -2.57 -1.21
C THR A 23 -5.79 -2.89 -1.94
N THR A 24 -5.12 -3.97 -1.54
CA THR A 24 -3.94 -4.51 -2.24
C THR A 24 -4.21 -4.88 -3.70
N ALA A 25 -5.46 -5.15 -4.08
CA ALA A 25 -5.83 -5.43 -5.47
C ALA A 25 -5.92 -4.16 -6.33
N ASP A 26 -6.14 -3.00 -5.73
CA ASP A 26 -6.33 -1.73 -6.44
C ASP A 26 -5.01 -1.05 -6.79
N VAL A 27 -3.91 -1.42 -6.12
CA VAL A 27 -2.60 -0.76 -6.29
C VAL A 27 -1.99 -1.09 -7.66
N PRO A 28 -1.79 -0.10 -8.54
CA PRO A 28 -1.09 -0.31 -9.80
C PRO A 28 0.34 -0.85 -9.57
N GLN A 29 0.78 -1.76 -10.45
CA GLN A 29 2.10 -2.39 -10.37
C GLN A 29 3.25 -1.39 -10.19
N HIS A 30 3.21 -0.27 -10.91
CA HIS A 30 4.27 0.75 -10.82
C HIS A 30 4.31 1.47 -9.45
N PHE A 31 3.19 1.54 -8.72
CA PHE A 31 3.18 2.06 -7.36
C PHE A 31 3.67 1.03 -6.36
N ILE A 32 3.36 -0.26 -6.56
CA ILE A 32 3.96 -1.35 -5.77
C ILE A 32 5.49 -1.26 -5.85
N GLU A 33 6.05 -1.18 -7.07
CA GLU A 33 7.50 -1.03 -7.27
C GLU A 33 8.08 0.27 -6.68
N LEU A 34 7.31 1.36 -6.74
CA LEU A 34 7.74 2.65 -6.23
C LEU A 34 7.70 2.75 -4.70
N TRP A 35 6.77 2.03 -4.06
CA TRP A 35 6.46 2.14 -2.64
C TRP A 35 7.03 1.00 -1.80
N SER A 36 7.33 -0.14 -2.41
CA SER A 36 8.08 -1.21 -1.77
C SER A 36 9.49 -0.73 -1.46
N TRP A 37 9.86 -0.88 -0.20
CA TRP A 37 11.19 -0.60 0.29
C TRP A 37 12.18 -1.62 -0.26
N SER A 38 13.35 -1.15 -0.69
CA SER A 38 14.45 -1.99 -1.18
C SER A 38 15.76 -1.62 -0.50
N ASP A 39 16.57 -2.64 -0.20
CA ASP A 39 17.96 -2.50 0.27
C ASP A 39 18.92 -2.05 -0.85
N GLN A 40 18.49 -2.07 -2.11
CA GLN A 40 19.33 -1.60 -3.20
C GLN A 40 19.48 -0.07 -3.10
N PRO A 41 20.66 0.49 -3.41
CA PRO A 41 20.87 1.94 -3.39
C PRO A 41 19.87 2.61 -4.34
N GLU A 42 18.79 3.14 -3.75
CA GLU A 42 17.65 3.62 -4.51
C GLU A 42 17.92 4.99 -5.13
N GLU A 43 17.25 5.26 -6.24
CA GLU A 43 17.14 6.62 -6.80
C GLU A 43 16.23 7.54 -5.96
N LYS A 44 15.63 7.03 -4.87
CA LYS A 44 14.65 7.75 -4.04
C LYS A 44 15.35 8.52 -2.91
N PRO A 45 14.84 9.70 -2.51
CA PRO A 45 15.33 10.41 -1.34
C PRO A 45 15.21 9.58 -0.06
N SER A 46 16.11 9.81 0.90
CA SER A 46 15.98 9.22 2.25
C SER A 46 14.60 9.51 2.85
N GLY A 47 13.98 8.50 3.46
CA GLY A 47 12.66 8.61 4.09
C GLY A 47 11.45 8.56 3.13
N TRP A 48 11.67 8.38 1.82
CA TRP A 48 10.60 8.35 0.81
C TRP A 48 9.40 7.47 1.18
N HIS A 49 9.64 6.19 1.48
CA HIS A 49 8.59 5.22 1.76
C HIS A 49 7.79 5.58 3.00
N LEU A 50 8.46 6.09 4.04
CA LEU A 50 7.81 6.58 5.26
C LEU A 50 6.93 7.81 4.97
N CYS A 51 7.35 8.69 4.06
CA CYS A 51 6.50 9.82 3.65
C CYS A 51 5.24 9.36 2.91
N VAL A 52 5.36 8.42 1.97
CA VAL A 52 4.21 7.88 1.23
C VAL A 52 3.26 7.15 2.18
N PHE A 53 3.80 6.24 3.00
CA PHE A 53 3.04 5.51 3.99
C PHE A 53 2.36 6.46 4.99
N GLY A 54 3.12 7.36 5.61
CA GLY A 54 2.62 8.28 6.62
C GLY A 54 1.48 9.15 6.07
N PHE A 55 1.61 9.64 4.83
CA PHE A 55 0.52 10.37 4.20
C PHE A 55 -0.72 9.51 3.99
N GLY A 56 -0.57 8.28 3.46
CA GLY A 56 -1.70 7.37 3.24
C GLY A 56 -2.40 6.95 4.53
N PHE A 57 -1.63 6.61 5.56
CA PHE A 57 -2.13 6.29 6.89
C PHE A 57 -2.91 7.47 7.50
N MET A 58 -2.34 8.67 7.52
CA MET A 58 -3.02 9.85 8.06
C MET A 58 -4.26 10.20 7.26
N GLN A 59 -4.25 10.06 5.93
CA GLN A 59 -5.43 10.31 5.12
C GLN A 59 -6.56 9.32 5.42
N HIS A 60 -6.22 8.04 5.57
CA HIS A 60 -7.20 7.02 5.96
C HIS A 60 -7.80 7.34 7.33
N GLU A 61 -6.97 7.60 8.34
CA GLU A 61 -7.42 7.96 9.69
C GLU A 61 -8.34 9.20 9.68
N LEU A 62 -8.00 10.22 8.89
CA LEU A 62 -8.85 11.41 8.69
C LEU A 62 -10.23 11.09 8.12
N MET A 63 -10.33 10.07 7.27
CA MET A 63 -11.56 9.72 6.57
C MET A 63 -12.43 8.68 7.27
N THR A 64 -11.85 7.84 8.14
CA THR A 64 -12.56 6.74 8.81
C THR A 64 -12.81 6.99 10.29
N SER A 65 -12.15 7.98 10.88
CA SER A 65 -12.37 8.31 12.28
C SER A 65 -13.71 9.00 12.48
N ASP A 66 -14.51 8.50 13.41
CA ASP A 66 -15.72 9.16 13.90
C ASP A 66 -15.42 10.34 14.85
N ARG A 67 -14.13 10.63 15.12
CA ARG A 67 -13.72 11.73 16.01
C ARG A 67 -13.94 13.09 15.36
N PRO A 68 -14.36 14.11 16.13
CA PRO A 68 -14.41 15.49 15.67
C PRO A 68 -13.07 15.95 15.05
N PRO A 69 -13.10 16.82 14.02
CA PRO A 69 -11.88 17.34 13.39
C PRO A 69 -10.94 18.08 14.34
N GLU A 70 -11.50 18.65 15.41
CA GLU A 70 -10.79 19.47 16.40
C GLU A 70 -9.96 18.65 17.40
N GLU A 71 -10.21 17.34 17.51
CA GLU A 71 -9.52 16.47 18.46
C GLU A 71 -8.13 16.10 17.95
N GLU A 72 -7.13 16.24 18.84
CA GLU A 72 -5.77 15.85 18.55
C GLU A 72 -5.67 14.34 18.30
N ARG A 73 -4.96 13.98 17.23
CA ARG A 73 -4.74 12.59 16.82
C ARG A 73 -3.26 12.29 16.96
N GLY A 74 -2.96 11.26 17.74
CA GLY A 74 -1.61 10.81 18.00
C GLY A 74 -1.49 9.31 17.79
N VAL A 75 -0.37 8.92 17.19
CA VAL A 75 0.10 7.54 17.10
C VAL A 75 1.54 7.53 17.59
N SER A 76 1.92 6.53 18.38
CA SER A 76 3.31 6.44 18.82
C SER A 76 4.23 6.14 17.64
N LEU A 77 5.48 6.59 17.69
CA LEU A 77 6.46 6.27 16.64
C LEU A 77 6.65 4.76 16.47
N HIS A 78 6.62 4.01 17.58
CA HIS A 78 6.74 2.56 17.55
C HIS A 78 5.57 1.92 16.79
N GLU A 79 4.34 2.30 17.13
CA GLU A 79 3.15 1.83 16.41
C GLU A 79 3.19 2.23 14.94
N LEU A 80 3.59 3.46 14.62
CA LEU A 80 3.71 3.92 13.22
C LEU A 80 4.68 3.04 12.41
N LEU A 81 5.80 2.65 13.02
CA LEU A 81 6.77 1.75 12.39
C LEU A 81 6.22 0.33 12.23
N GLU A 82 5.48 -0.18 13.21
CA GLU A 82 4.79 -1.47 13.08
C GLU A 82 3.78 -1.47 11.92
N ARG A 83 2.96 -0.42 11.83
CA ARG A 83 2.01 -0.25 10.72
C ARG A 83 2.72 -0.11 9.38
N PHE A 84 3.86 0.57 9.34
CA PHE A 84 4.69 0.65 8.13
C PHE A 84 5.13 -0.73 7.65
N TRP A 85 5.62 -1.60 8.55
CA TRP A 85 6.04 -2.95 8.17
C TRP A 85 4.87 -3.84 7.75
N GLN A 86 3.71 -3.70 8.40
CA GLN A 86 2.48 -4.35 7.94
C GLN A 86 2.08 -3.90 6.53
N TRP A 87 2.19 -2.60 6.24
CA TRP A 87 1.94 -2.05 4.92
C TRP A 87 2.93 -2.56 3.86
N GLN A 88 4.22 -2.66 4.20
CA GLN A 88 5.22 -3.28 3.31
C GLN A 88 4.88 -4.75 3.00
N MET A 89 4.40 -5.52 3.98
CA MET A 89 3.91 -6.87 3.74
C MET A 89 2.72 -6.88 2.77
N LYS A 90 1.76 -5.97 2.93
CA LYS A 90 0.62 -5.82 2.02
C LYS A 90 1.04 -5.52 0.58
N LEU A 91 2.04 -4.66 0.39
CA LEU A 91 2.60 -4.39 -0.95
C LEU A 91 3.27 -5.63 -1.55
N GLY A 92 4.02 -6.40 -0.75
CA GLY A 92 4.60 -7.67 -1.19
C GLY A 92 3.54 -8.69 -1.59
N LEU A 93 2.44 -8.79 -0.84
CA LEU A 93 1.29 -9.64 -1.20
C LEU A 93 0.61 -9.18 -2.49
N ALA A 94 0.47 -7.86 -2.68
CA ALA A 94 -0.04 -7.30 -3.94
C ALA A 94 0.87 -7.70 -5.12
N GLU A 95 2.19 -7.62 -4.94
CA GLU A 95 3.16 -8.03 -5.95
C GLU A 95 3.04 -9.53 -6.29
N VAL A 96 3.00 -10.41 -5.28
CA VAL A 96 2.81 -11.85 -5.48
C VAL A 96 1.52 -12.12 -6.24
N ASN A 97 0.42 -11.45 -5.86
CA ASN A 97 -0.85 -11.60 -6.56
C ASN A 97 -0.76 -11.14 -8.02
N GLN A 98 -0.05 -10.06 -8.34
CA GLN A 98 0.06 -9.56 -9.72
C GLN A 98 1.02 -10.39 -10.58
N LYS A 99 2.08 -10.96 -10.00
CA LYS A 99 3.17 -11.60 -10.76
C LYS A 99 3.13 -13.13 -10.79
N THR A 100 2.25 -13.77 -10.02
CA THR A 100 2.21 -15.25 -9.90
C THR A 100 0.83 -15.84 -10.21
N ASP A 101 0.72 -17.17 -10.17
CA ASP A 101 -0.55 -17.89 -10.23
C ASP A 101 -1.27 -17.99 -8.87
N VAL A 102 -0.73 -17.36 -7.83
CA VAL A 102 -1.37 -17.28 -6.50
C VAL A 102 -2.37 -16.14 -6.48
N ALA A 103 -3.63 -16.45 -6.19
CA ALA A 103 -4.66 -15.47 -5.89
C ALA A 103 -4.66 -15.17 -4.39
N ILE A 104 -4.42 -13.91 -4.02
CA ILE A 104 -4.45 -13.44 -2.64
C ILE A 104 -5.72 -12.60 -2.44
N GLN A 105 -6.45 -12.84 -1.35
CA GLN A 105 -7.60 -12.02 -0.99
C GLN A 105 -7.16 -10.56 -0.78
N ALA A 106 -7.91 -9.63 -1.36
CA ALA A 106 -7.62 -8.21 -1.24
C ALA A 106 -7.70 -7.77 0.23
N LEU A 107 -6.67 -7.08 0.70
CA LEU A 107 -6.60 -6.52 2.06
C LEU A 107 -6.72 -5.00 1.99
N PRO A 108 -7.39 -4.34 2.95
CA PRO A 108 -7.40 -2.88 3.03
C PRO A 108 -5.97 -2.34 3.07
N LEU A 109 -5.63 -1.39 2.21
CA LEU A 109 -4.25 -0.93 2.08
C LEU A 109 -3.80 -0.09 3.28
N TRP A 110 -4.71 0.71 3.82
CA TRP A 110 -4.42 1.72 4.85
C TRP A 110 -5.05 1.42 6.22
N ALA A 111 -5.80 0.33 6.34
CA ALA A 111 -6.36 -0.14 7.61
C ALA A 111 -5.57 -1.35 8.13
N PHE A 112 -5.48 -1.51 9.45
CA PHE A 112 -4.67 -2.55 10.09
C PHE A 112 -5.47 -3.26 11.19
N PRO A 113 -6.54 -4.01 10.84
CA PRO A 113 -7.38 -4.66 11.81
C PRO A 113 -6.59 -5.70 12.62
N GLU A 114 -6.94 -5.83 13.90
CA GLU A 114 -6.35 -6.84 14.77
C GLU A 114 -6.71 -8.24 14.23
N GLY A 115 -5.72 -9.12 14.15
CA GLY A 115 -5.91 -10.47 13.63
C GLY A 115 -6.19 -10.56 12.12
N GLU A 116 -5.83 -9.55 11.33
CA GLU A 116 -5.90 -9.61 9.86
C GLU A 116 -5.22 -10.88 9.34
N GLN A 117 -5.94 -11.66 8.52
CA GLN A 117 -5.45 -12.92 7.97
C GLN A 117 -5.19 -12.78 6.47
N VAL A 118 -4.07 -13.35 6.03
CA VAL A 118 -3.76 -13.51 4.60
C VAL A 118 -4.39 -14.80 4.13
N VAL A 119 -5.34 -14.70 3.20
CA VAL A 119 -5.98 -15.85 2.56
C VAL A 119 -5.51 -15.94 1.11
N TRP A 120 -5.09 -17.13 0.68
CA TRP A 120 -4.62 -17.36 -0.68
C TRP A 120 -5.15 -18.66 -1.26
N SER A 121 -5.17 -18.73 -2.59
CA SER A 121 -5.54 -19.91 -3.36
C SER A 121 -4.78 -19.94 -4.68
N ARG A 122 -4.86 -21.05 -5.41
CA ARG A 122 -4.30 -21.15 -6.76
C ARG A 122 -5.32 -20.63 -7.78
N ARG A 123 -4.90 -19.80 -8.72
CA ARG A 123 -5.73 -19.40 -9.87
C ARG A 123 -6.00 -20.64 -10.73
N MET A 124 -7.26 -21.02 -10.84
CA MET A 124 -7.64 -22.00 -11.85
C MET A 124 -7.49 -21.33 -13.22
N GLN A 125 -6.56 -21.85 -14.03
CA GLN A 125 -6.53 -21.50 -15.45
C GLN A 125 -7.80 -22.08 -16.07
N THR A 126 -8.80 -21.23 -16.33
CA THR A 126 -9.88 -21.60 -17.25
C THR A 126 -9.25 -21.73 -18.63
N THR A 127 -8.91 -22.95 -19.03
CA THR A 127 -8.66 -23.30 -20.43
C THR A 127 -9.96 -23.07 -21.18
N SER A 128 -10.14 -21.84 -21.70
CA SER A 128 -11.09 -21.58 -22.77
C SER A 128 -10.49 -22.14 -24.06
N GLU A 129 -10.51 -23.46 -24.22
CA GLU A 129 -10.45 -24.08 -25.53
C GLU A 129 -11.79 -23.80 -26.22
N VAL A 130 -11.85 -22.70 -26.97
CA VAL A 130 -12.93 -22.48 -27.93
C VAL A 130 -12.53 -23.20 -29.20
N THR A 131 -13.36 -24.18 -29.53
CA THR A 131 -13.33 -25.04 -30.72
C THR A 131 -13.65 -24.26 -31.98
#